data_AF-A0A2G6BQP5-F1
#
_entry.id   AF-A0A2G6BQP5-F1
#
_cell.length_a   1.000
_cell.length_b   1.000
_cell.length_c   1.000
_cell.angle_alpha   90.00
_cell.angle_beta   90.00
_cell.angle_gamma   90.00
#
_symmetry.space_group_name_H-M   'P 1'
#
loop_
_entity.id
_entity.type
_entity.pdbx_description
1 polymer ?
#
loop_
_entity_poly.entity_id
_entity_poly.type
_entity_poly.pdbx_seq_one_letter_code
_entity_poly.pdbx_strand_id
1 'polypeptide(L)'
;MNLSISLKSIFSYIKRENLSKSRVKISIENYKNYYSHSVEKLEYLYNKLIKTKKFNETIEARFCFFLIFYDKGVLKNALEIAESFRRNISRVTEALKGKPRFNSIELYRILGDCYYSNGMKEKAKSYYQKYLEKIDKTISSKDRQDNILGLANLVIPYDMKQSKNIVSLLKREIGTIIDTNVRNRVYWAIGDFYFESRQYENAKLYYEKAYRDSKSSKINKTISYFAVAVCEKNLEYLSSALKNLKKASFYNNNESVDLELKGKIEKEKALIFFRKFKKRKDIEYFIKAKKIFIEIGDKKELLATLFNICRYYKYYENDKEYDLNYKKILEIEVKDTEMKKRILDKLDKI
;
A
#
# COMPACT_ATOMS: atom_id res chain seq x y z
N MET A 1 16.24 -40.16 -5.91
CA MET A 1 16.32 -40.67 -4.53
C MET A 1 15.21 -40.01 -3.73
N ASN A 2 14.06 -40.69 -3.61
CA ASN A 2 12.86 -40.16 -2.95
C ASN A 2 13.03 -40.25 -1.43
N LEU A 3 13.16 -39.10 -0.76
CA LEU A 3 13.05 -39.02 0.69
C LEU A 3 11.56 -39.00 1.07
N SER A 4 10.97 -40.19 1.20
CA SER A 4 9.65 -40.35 1.80
C SER A 4 9.76 -40.08 3.31
N ILE A 5 9.40 -38.88 3.72
CA ILE A 5 9.27 -38.55 5.15
C ILE A 5 8.06 -39.33 5.68
N SER A 6 8.32 -40.29 6.57
CA SER A 6 7.26 -41.12 7.15
C SER A 6 6.31 -40.27 8.02
N LEU A 7 5.02 -40.63 8.04
CA LEU A 7 4.02 -40.01 8.92
C LEU A 7 4.45 -40.03 10.41
N LYS A 8 5.23 -41.03 10.84
CA LYS A 8 5.83 -41.09 12.19
C LYS A 8 6.80 -39.94 12.47
N SER A 9 7.57 -39.51 11.47
CA SER A 9 8.51 -38.39 11.56
C SER A 9 7.79 -37.04 11.72
N ILE A 10 6.65 -36.87 11.02
CA ILE A 10 5.78 -35.70 11.13
C ILE A 10 5.10 -35.64 12.50
N PHE A 11 4.61 -36.78 13.01
CA PHE A 11 4.02 -36.86 14.36
C PHE A 11 5.04 -36.60 15.47
N SER A 12 6.29 -37.05 15.31
CA SER A 12 7.37 -36.75 16.25
C SER A 12 7.78 -35.27 16.23
N TYR A 13 7.70 -34.60 15.07
CA TYR A 13 7.97 -33.17 14.95
C TYR A 13 6.87 -32.33 15.62
N ILE A 14 5.59 -32.72 15.42
CA ILE A 14 4.42 -32.10 16.07
C ILE A 14 4.46 -32.28 17.60
N LYS A 15 5.02 -33.39 18.10
CA LYS A 15 5.18 -33.67 19.53
C LYS A 15 6.36 -32.91 20.15
N ARG A 16 7.43 -32.62 19.38
CA ARG A 16 8.60 -31.81 19.81
C ARG A 16 8.34 -30.30 19.79
N GLU A 17 7.52 -29.80 18.85
CA GLU A 17 7.20 -28.37 18.69
C GLU A 17 6.14 -27.81 19.68
N ASN A 18 6.00 -28.39 20.88
CA ASN A 18 5.19 -27.81 21.98
C ASN A 18 3.70 -27.51 21.67
N LEU A 19 3.05 -28.21 20.74
CA LEU A 19 1.59 -28.15 20.58
C LEU A 19 0.82 -28.87 21.72
N SER A 20 1.52 -29.32 22.77
CA SER A 20 0.95 -30.00 23.95
C SER A 20 0.96 -29.17 25.24
N LYS A 21 1.42 -27.91 25.26
CA LYS A 21 1.27 -27.04 26.44
C LYS A 21 0.05 -26.12 26.26
N SER A 22 -1.04 -26.57 26.90
CA SER A 22 -2.43 -26.07 26.89
C SER A 22 -2.98 -25.76 25.49
N ARG A 23 -4.17 -26.31 25.18
CA ARG A 23 -4.94 -25.91 23.99
C ARG A 23 -5.33 -24.44 24.13
N VAL A 24 -4.42 -23.51 23.83
CA VAL A 24 -4.77 -22.09 23.75
C VAL A 24 -5.73 -21.98 22.58
N LYS A 25 -7.02 -21.80 22.92
CA LYS A 25 -8.08 -21.60 21.94
C LYS A 25 -7.75 -20.30 21.21
N ILE A 26 -7.71 -20.35 19.87
CA ILE A 26 -7.65 -19.14 19.07
C ILE A 26 -8.93 -18.35 19.36
N SER A 27 -8.75 -17.20 19.98
CA SER A 27 -9.80 -16.28 20.37
C SER A 27 -9.30 -14.86 20.21
N ILE A 28 -10.22 -13.91 20.27
CA ILE A 28 -9.90 -12.50 20.17
C ILE A 28 -8.97 -12.06 21.31
N GLU A 29 -9.12 -12.66 22.50
CA GLU A 29 -8.34 -12.33 23.69
C GLU A 29 -6.87 -12.80 23.57
N ASN A 30 -6.59 -13.89 22.85
CA ASN A 30 -5.24 -14.45 22.68
C ASN A 30 -4.61 -14.16 21.30
N TYR A 31 -5.26 -13.33 20.48
CA TYR A 31 -4.84 -12.96 19.11
C TYR A 31 -3.37 -12.53 19.00
N LYS A 32 -2.86 -11.76 19.97
CA LYS A 32 -1.48 -11.24 19.97
C LYS A 32 -0.41 -12.34 19.97
N ASN A 33 -0.70 -13.49 20.58
CA ASN A 33 0.23 -14.63 20.62
C ASN A 33 0.45 -15.24 19.22
N TYR A 34 -0.52 -15.06 18.32
CA TYR A 34 -0.43 -15.53 16.95
C TYR A 34 0.19 -14.48 16.02
N TYR A 35 0.02 -13.19 16.32
CA TYR A 35 0.56 -12.08 15.53
C TYR A 35 2.10 -12.09 15.38
N SER A 36 2.82 -12.62 16.38
CA SER A 36 4.28 -12.73 16.37
C SER A 36 4.83 -13.79 15.41
N HIS A 37 3.98 -14.68 14.87
CA HIS A 37 4.39 -15.71 13.94
C HIS A 37 4.67 -15.14 12.54
N SER A 38 5.53 -15.85 11.78
CA SER A 38 5.76 -15.55 10.36
C SER A 38 4.50 -15.80 9.54
N VAL A 39 4.41 -15.17 8.36
CA VAL A 39 3.26 -15.34 7.46
C VAL A 39 3.11 -16.80 7.05
N GLU A 40 4.21 -17.46 6.70
CA GLU A 40 4.23 -18.87 6.26
C GLU A 40 3.70 -19.80 7.34
N LYS A 41 4.08 -19.55 8.61
CA LYS A 41 3.59 -20.35 9.74
C LYS A 41 2.10 -20.12 9.97
N LEU A 42 1.61 -18.88 9.81
CA LEU A 42 0.19 -18.57 9.93
C LEU A 42 -0.63 -19.19 8.80
N GLU A 43 -0.14 -19.17 7.57
CA GLU A 43 -0.76 -19.85 6.43
C GLU A 43 -0.83 -21.36 6.64
N TYR A 44 0.27 -21.97 7.08
CA TYR A 44 0.29 -23.38 7.42
C TYR A 44 -0.76 -23.74 8.50
N LEU A 45 -0.83 -22.95 9.57
CA LEU A 45 -1.81 -23.16 10.64
C LEU A 45 -3.25 -22.99 10.13
N TYR A 46 -3.52 -21.94 9.36
CA TYR A 46 -4.84 -21.68 8.77
C TYR A 46 -5.28 -22.84 7.86
N ASN A 47 -4.40 -23.28 6.94
CA ASN A 47 -4.67 -24.37 6.00
C ASN A 47 -4.89 -25.73 6.70
N LYS A 48 -4.28 -25.94 7.87
CA LYS A 48 -4.53 -27.12 8.69
C LYS A 48 -5.88 -27.03 9.41
N LEU A 49 -6.21 -25.86 9.95
CA LEU A 49 -7.42 -25.66 10.75
C LEU A 49 -8.69 -25.60 9.89
N ILE A 50 -8.64 -25.01 8.70
CA ILE A 50 -9.81 -24.88 7.80
C ILE A 50 -10.39 -26.24 7.37
N LYS A 51 -9.57 -27.30 7.40
CA LYS A 51 -10.00 -28.68 7.13
C LYS A 51 -10.81 -29.29 8.28
N THR A 52 -10.84 -28.65 9.45
CA THR A 52 -11.56 -29.14 10.62
C THR A 52 -12.97 -28.56 10.68
N LYS A 53 -13.97 -29.41 10.89
CA LYS A 53 -15.38 -29.00 11.06
C LYS A 53 -15.54 -27.92 12.13
N LYS A 54 -14.85 -28.09 13.27
CA LYS A 54 -14.85 -27.17 14.40
C LYS A 54 -14.40 -25.75 14.03
N PHE A 55 -13.36 -25.60 13.21
CA PHE A 55 -12.88 -24.28 12.79
C PHE A 55 -13.87 -23.59 11.85
N ASN A 56 -14.45 -24.34 10.91
CA ASN A 56 -15.46 -23.80 9.98
C ASN A 56 -16.74 -23.35 10.70
N GLU A 57 -17.05 -23.94 11.85
CA GLU A 57 -18.18 -23.54 12.69
C GLU A 57 -17.82 -22.35 13.62
N THR A 58 -16.54 -22.10 13.89
CA THR A 58 -16.11 -21.04 14.82
C THR A 58 -15.90 -19.71 14.08
N ILE A 59 -16.89 -18.80 14.17
CA ILE A 59 -16.80 -17.44 13.60
C ILE A 59 -15.59 -16.67 14.16
N GLU A 60 -15.38 -16.73 15.47
CA GLU A 60 -14.32 -15.99 16.16
C GLU A 60 -12.92 -16.37 15.70
N ALA A 61 -12.62 -17.67 15.58
CA ALA A 61 -11.31 -18.15 15.15
C ALA A 61 -11.00 -17.73 13.71
N ARG A 62 -12.00 -17.81 12.82
CA ARG A 62 -11.87 -17.31 11.44
C ARG A 62 -11.65 -15.80 11.45
N PHE A 63 -12.39 -15.05 12.26
CA PHE A 63 -12.26 -13.60 12.34
C PHE A 63 -10.88 -13.18 12.85
N CYS A 64 -10.30 -13.92 13.79
CA CYS A 64 -8.92 -13.69 14.21
C CYS A 64 -7.94 -13.87 13.05
N PHE A 65 -8.00 -14.97 12.29
CA PHE A 65 -7.12 -15.14 11.12
C PHE A 65 -7.34 -14.07 10.05
N PHE A 66 -8.58 -13.65 9.83
CA PHE A 66 -8.89 -12.53 8.96
C PHE A 66 -8.16 -11.25 9.37
N LEU A 67 -8.25 -10.87 10.64
CA LEU A 67 -7.54 -9.70 11.16
C LEU A 67 -6.01 -9.89 11.11
N ILE A 68 -5.48 -11.07 11.44
CA ILE A 68 -4.03 -11.32 11.39
C ILE A 68 -3.51 -11.12 9.95
N PHE A 69 -4.16 -11.73 8.97
CA PHE A 69 -3.73 -11.61 7.58
C PHE A 69 -3.92 -10.19 7.06
N TYR A 70 -4.98 -9.50 7.47
CA TYR A 70 -5.18 -8.09 7.13
C TYR A 70 -4.07 -7.20 7.70
N ASP A 71 -3.81 -7.29 9.01
CA ASP A 71 -2.79 -6.49 9.71
C ASP A 71 -1.37 -6.77 9.16
N LYS A 72 -1.10 -8.01 8.70
CA LYS A 72 0.16 -8.39 8.03
C LYS A 72 0.22 -8.04 6.54
N GLY A 73 -0.81 -7.42 5.98
CA GLY A 73 -0.85 -7.04 4.57
C GLY A 73 -1.05 -8.22 3.60
N VAL A 74 -1.39 -9.41 4.09
CA VAL A 74 -1.68 -10.61 3.29
C VAL A 74 -3.15 -10.58 2.85
N LEU A 75 -3.48 -9.55 2.05
CA LEU A 75 -4.87 -9.17 1.75
C LEU A 75 -5.61 -10.19 0.88
N LYS A 76 -4.89 -11.05 0.17
CA LYS A 76 -5.49 -12.19 -0.56
C LYS A 76 -6.12 -13.20 0.41
N ASN A 77 -5.34 -13.65 1.40
CA ASN A 77 -5.80 -14.62 2.39
C ASN A 77 -6.88 -14.02 3.29
N ALA A 78 -6.74 -12.73 3.64
CA ALA A 78 -7.80 -12.00 4.33
C ALA A 78 -9.10 -12.00 3.50
N LEU A 79 -9.02 -11.77 2.18
CA LEU A 79 -10.19 -11.82 1.30
C LEU A 79 -10.83 -13.21 1.23
N GLU A 80 -10.03 -14.28 1.17
CA GLU A 80 -10.55 -15.66 1.17
C GLU A 80 -11.38 -15.94 2.43
N ILE A 81 -10.90 -15.49 3.60
CA ILE A 81 -11.65 -15.61 4.85
C ILE A 81 -12.88 -14.68 4.85
N ALA A 82 -12.73 -13.46 4.36
CA ALA A 82 -13.82 -12.48 4.26
C ALA A 82 -14.99 -12.97 3.42
N GLU A 83 -14.75 -13.68 2.31
CA GLU A 83 -15.80 -14.31 1.50
C GLU A 83 -16.58 -15.36 2.31
N SER A 84 -15.95 -16.01 3.29
CA SER A 84 -16.66 -16.90 4.22
C SER A 84 -17.63 -16.16 5.16
N PHE A 85 -17.35 -14.89 5.47
CA PHE A 85 -18.24 -14.03 6.27
C PHE A 85 -19.32 -13.36 5.44
N ARG A 86 -19.09 -13.16 4.14
CA ARG A 86 -19.91 -12.31 3.26
C ARG A 86 -21.40 -12.64 3.31
N ARG A 87 -21.76 -13.93 3.33
CA ARG A 87 -23.16 -14.38 3.37
C ARG A 87 -23.84 -14.18 4.72
N ASN A 88 -23.07 -13.91 5.79
CA ASN A 88 -23.53 -13.94 7.18
C ASN A 88 -22.95 -12.77 8.00
N ILE A 89 -22.73 -11.59 7.40
CA ILE A 89 -22.08 -10.46 8.09
C ILE A 89 -22.86 -10.00 9.33
N SER A 90 -24.19 -10.14 9.33
CA SER A 90 -25.05 -9.93 10.49
C SER A 90 -24.71 -10.88 11.63
N ARG A 91 -24.65 -12.19 11.33
CA ARG A 91 -24.29 -13.24 12.30
C ARG A 91 -22.87 -13.07 12.84
N VAL A 92 -21.92 -12.64 12.00
CA VAL A 92 -20.56 -12.30 12.45
C VAL A 92 -20.59 -11.12 13.41
N THR A 93 -21.34 -10.08 13.06
CA THR A 93 -21.46 -8.88 13.89
C THR A 93 -22.09 -9.17 15.23
N GLU A 94 -23.13 -9.98 15.25
CA GLU A 94 -23.82 -10.41 16.46
C GLU A 94 -22.92 -11.30 17.33
N ALA A 95 -22.28 -12.31 16.74
CA ALA A 95 -21.41 -13.24 17.47
C ALA A 95 -20.17 -12.59 18.09
N LEU A 96 -19.70 -11.47 17.52
CA LEU A 96 -18.51 -10.76 17.99
C LEU A 96 -18.84 -9.46 18.73
N LYS A 97 -20.12 -9.12 18.89
CA LYS A 97 -20.55 -7.89 19.57
C LYS A 97 -19.97 -7.84 20.99
N GLY A 98 -19.33 -6.72 21.32
CA GLY A 98 -18.73 -6.52 22.65
C GLY A 98 -17.39 -7.24 22.87
N LYS A 99 -16.92 -8.01 21.90
CA LYS A 99 -15.57 -8.60 21.97
C LYS A 99 -14.50 -7.53 21.79
N PRO A 100 -13.34 -7.65 22.45
CA PRO A 100 -12.21 -6.75 22.25
C PRO A 100 -11.85 -6.65 20.76
N ARG A 101 -11.36 -5.50 20.27
CA ARG A 101 -10.92 -5.33 18.87
C ARG A 101 -11.99 -5.55 17.78
N PHE A 102 -13.21 -5.96 18.11
CA PHE A 102 -14.29 -6.05 17.13
C PHE A 102 -15.04 -4.73 17.03
N ASN A 103 -14.94 -4.08 15.88
CA ASN A 103 -15.77 -2.94 15.52
C ASN A 103 -16.57 -3.27 14.25
N SER A 104 -17.90 -3.29 14.41
CA SER A 104 -18.81 -3.64 13.32
C SER A 104 -18.79 -2.65 12.16
N ILE A 105 -18.49 -1.38 12.43
CA ILE A 105 -18.34 -0.33 11.41
C ILE A 105 -17.02 -0.58 10.68
N GLU A 106 -15.94 -0.75 11.43
CA GLU A 106 -14.61 -0.99 10.87
C GLU A 106 -14.55 -2.24 9.99
N LEU A 107 -15.31 -3.29 10.32
CA LEU A 107 -15.41 -4.49 9.48
C LEU A 107 -15.77 -4.14 8.02
N TYR A 108 -16.69 -3.20 7.78
CA TYR A 108 -17.04 -2.79 6.42
C TYR A 108 -15.86 -2.14 5.71
N ARG A 109 -15.06 -1.33 6.41
CA ARG A 109 -13.84 -0.74 5.85
C ARG A 109 -12.81 -1.81 5.49
N ILE A 110 -12.49 -2.70 6.43
CA ILE A 110 -11.48 -3.76 6.23
C ILE A 110 -11.88 -4.67 5.06
N LEU A 111 -13.17 -5.00 4.95
CA LEU A 111 -13.69 -5.74 3.78
C LEU A 111 -13.48 -4.97 2.48
N GLY A 112 -13.78 -3.66 2.48
CA GLY A 112 -13.51 -2.80 1.34
C GLY A 112 -12.04 -2.79 0.92
N ASP A 113 -11.11 -2.69 1.89
CA ASP A 113 -9.67 -2.72 1.65
C ASP A 113 -9.20 -4.05 1.04
N CYS A 114 -9.74 -5.17 1.53
CA CYS A 114 -9.48 -6.50 0.98
C CYS A 114 -9.97 -6.59 -0.47
N TYR A 115 -11.20 -6.13 -0.76
CA TYR A 115 -11.72 -6.13 -2.13
C TYR A 115 -10.92 -5.21 -3.06
N TYR A 116 -10.58 -4.00 -2.60
CA TYR A 116 -9.83 -3.01 -3.38
C TYR A 116 -8.46 -3.56 -3.80
N SER A 117 -7.74 -4.12 -2.83
CA SER A 117 -6.37 -4.63 -3.05
C SER A 117 -6.32 -5.87 -3.93
N ASN A 118 -7.42 -6.61 -4.03
CA ASN A 118 -7.59 -7.72 -4.95
C ASN A 118 -8.25 -7.31 -6.29
N GLY A 119 -8.33 -6.00 -6.58
CA GLY A 119 -8.82 -5.47 -7.86
C GLY A 119 -10.35 -5.43 -8.02
N MET A 120 -11.12 -5.82 -6.99
CA MET A 120 -12.59 -5.86 -7.02
C MET A 120 -13.19 -4.51 -6.64
N LYS A 121 -12.93 -3.48 -7.46
CA LYS A 121 -13.22 -2.07 -7.15
C LYS A 121 -14.70 -1.80 -6.80
N GLU A 122 -15.64 -2.35 -7.55
CA GLU A 122 -17.08 -2.10 -7.30
C GLU A 122 -17.57 -2.72 -5.99
N LYS A 123 -17.07 -3.91 -5.63
CA LYS A 123 -17.35 -4.50 -4.31
C LYS A 123 -16.74 -3.66 -3.21
N ALA A 124 -15.49 -3.20 -3.39
CA ALA A 124 -14.82 -2.34 -2.43
C ALA A 124 -15.63 -1.08 -2.15
N LYS A 125 -16.07 -0.38 -3.22
CA LYS A 125 -16.92 0.81 -3.12
C LYS A 125 -18.21 0.55 -2.34
N SER A 126 -18.89 -0.58 -2.58
CA SER A 126 -20.12 -0.94 -1.85
C SER A 126 -19.88 -1.09 -0.34
N TYR A 127 -18.76 -1.72 0.04
CA TYR A 127 -18.39 -1.89 1.45
C TYR A 127 -17.95 -0.57 2.10
N TYR A 128 -17.18 0.24 1.39
CA TYR A 128 -16.81 1.57 1.84
C TYR A 128 -18.02 2.51 2.00
N GLN A 129 -19.04 2.38 1.14
CA GLN A 129 -20.26 3.17 1.28
C GLN A 129 -21.03 2.79 2.54
N LYS A 130 -21.15 1.49 2.85
CA LYS A 130 -21.74 1.02 4.11
C LYS A 130 -20.97 1.48 5.35
N TYR A 131 -19.66 1.62 5.24
CA TYR A 131 -18.83 2.21 6.28
C TYR A 131 -19.17 3.69 6.50
N LEU A 132 -19.24 4.48 5.41
CA LEU A 132 -19.59 5.90 5.45
C LEU A 132 -21.00 6.14 6.04
N GLU A 133 -22.00 5.37 5.64
CA GLU A 133 -23.38 5.47 6.16
C GLU A 133 -23.48 5.23 7.67
N LYS A 134 -22.54 4.45 8.23
CA LYS A 134 -22.53 4.11 9.65
C LYS A 134 -21.66 5.04 10.49
N ILE A 135 -20.61 5.61 9.91
CA ILE A 135 -19.71 6.53 10.62
C ILE A 135 -20.45 7.78 11.10
N ASP A 136 -21.42 8.26 10.31
CA ASP A 136 -22.20 9.48 10.56
C ASP A 136 -23.19 9.34 11.73
N LYS A 137 -23.47 8.11 12.18
CA LYS A 137 -24.41 7.85 13.29
C LYS A 137 -23.74 7.67 14.65
N THR A 138 -22.43 7.45 14.72
CA THR A 138 -21.75 7.06 15.98
C THR A 138 -20.25 7.38 15.99
N ILE A 139 -19.83 8.63 15.81
CA ILE A 139 -18.44 9.03 16.13
C ILE A 139 -18.29 9.16 17.65
N SER A 140 -18.26 8.02 18.35
CA SER A 140 -17.80 7.97 19.74
C SER A 140 -16.34 8.43 19.82
N SER A 141 -15.97 9.12 20.91
CA SER A 141 -14.63 9.67 21.12
C SER A 141 -13.52 8.62 21.11
N LYS A 142 -13.84 7.37 21.48
CA LYS A 142 -12.87 6.26 21.57
C LYS A 142 -12.45 5.68 20.22
N ASP A 143 -13.34 5.68 19.23
CA ASP A 143 -13.09 5.11 17.89
C ASP A 143 -12.83 6.19 16.83
N ARG A 144 -12.81 7.47 17.23
CA ARG A 144 -12.73 8.62 16.32
C ARG A 144 -11.49 8.60 15.44
N GLN A 145 -10.32 8.22 15.98
CA GLN A 145 -9.07 8.22 15.21
C GLN A 145 -9.01 7.09 14.17
N ASP A 146 -9.48 5.89 14.52
CA ASP A 146 -9.57 4.76 13.58
C ASP A 146 -10.57 5.07 12.46
N ASN A 147 -11.68 5.72 12.81
CA ASN A 147 -12.67 6.19 11.86
C ASN A 147 -12.08 7.21 10.86
N ILE A 148 -11.32 8.18 11.36
CA ILE A 148 -10.63 9.19 10.55
C ILE A 148 -9.55 8.56 9.67
N LEU A 149 -8.75 7.65 10.22
CA LEU A 149 -7.75 6.90 9.44
C LEU A 149 -8.42 6.13 8.30
N GLY A 150 -9.56 5.52 8.60
CA GLY A 150 -10.35 4.83 7.61
C GLY A 150 -10.81 5.74 6.49
N LEU A 151 -11.40 6.89 6.81
CA LEU A 151 -11.77 7.91 5.83
C LEU A 151 -10.58 8.35 4.96
N ALA A 152 -9.40 8.55 5.55
CA ALA A 152 -8.19 8.92 4.81
C ALA A 152 -7.81 7.87 3.75
N ASN A 153 -7.99 6.59 4.04
CA ASN A 153 -7.71 5.51 3.08
C ASN A 153 -8.74 5.46 1.93
N LEU A 154 -9.93 6.02 2.12
CA LEU A 154 -10.99 6.06 1.10
C LEU A 154 -10.81 7.18 0.07
N VAL A 155 -9.92 8.15 0.28
CA VAL A 155 -9.79 9.29 -0.63
C VAL A 155 -9.36 8.87 -2.04
N ILE A 156 -8.51 7.86 -2.17
CA ILE A 156 -7.98 7.40 -3.48
C ILE A 156 -8.95 6.44 -4.22
N PRO A 157 -9.61 5.47 -3.56
CA PRO A 157 -10.52 4.55 -4.25
C PRO A 157 -11.79 5.15 -4.88
N TYR A 158 -12.20 6.35 -4.46
CA TYR A 158 -13.45 6.98 -4.88
C TYR A 158 -13.30 7.95 -6.06
N ASP A 159 -14.43 8.31 -6.68
CA ASP A 159 -14.48 9.38 -7.67
C ASP A 159 -14.23 10.76 -7.05
N MET A 160 -13.94 11.75 -7.90
CA MET A 160 -13.62 13.12 -7.47
C MET A 160 -14.69 13.76 -6.57
N LYS A 161 -15.98 13.48 -6.81
CA LYS A 161 -17.07 14.09 -6.03
C LYS A 161 -17.11 13.51 -4.61
N GLN A 162 -17.00 12.19 -4.49
CA GLN A 162 -16.99 11.51 -3.20
C GLN A 162 -15.70 11.78 -2.43
N SER A 163 -14.55 11.77 -3.10
CA SER A 163 -13.27 12.13 -2.49
C SER A 163 -13.27 13.56 -1.96
N LYS A 164 -13.93 14.51 -2.64
CA LYS A 164 -14.10 15.90 -2.14
C LYS A 164 -14.88 15.95 -0.83
N ASN A 165 -15.97 15.18 -0.70
CA ASN A 165 -16.75 15.12 0.54
C ASN A 165 -15.94 14.53 1.69
N ILE A 166 -15.23 13.42 1.44
CA ILE A 166 -14.35 12.79 2.43
C ILE A 166 -13.26 13.77 2.87
N VAL A 167 -12.61 14.45 1.94
CA VAL A 167 -11.59 15.47 2.24
C VAL A 167 -12.13 16.64 3.05
N SER A 168 -13.37 17.07 2.80
CA SER A 168 -14.03 18.12 3.61
C SER A 168 -14.19 17.68 5.06
N LEU A 169 -14.63 16.44 5.30
CA LEU A 169 -14.74 15.86 6.65
C LEU A 169 -13.36 15.74 7.31
N LEU A 170 -12.38 15.18 6.59
CA LEU A 170 -11.01 15.02 7.11
C LEU A 170 -10.40 16.35 7.55
N LYS A 171 -10.60 17.43 6.78
CA LYS A 171 -10.11 18.77 7.15
C LYS A 171 -10.74 19.32 8.42
N ARG A 172 -12.03 19.05 8.65
CA ARG A 172 -12.73 19.46 9.87
C ARG A 172 -12.19 18.73 11.09
N GLU A 173 -11.93 17.43 10.95
CA GLU A 173 -11.56 16.58 12.08
C GLU A 173 -10.05 16.57 12.38
N ILE A 174 -9.19 17.02 11.46
CA ILE A 174 -7.72 16.85 11.58
C ILE A 174 -7.11 17.46 12.83
N GLY A 175 -7.67 18.57 13.32
CA GLY A 175 -7.25 19.24 14.55
C GLY A 175 -7.52 18.43 15.82
N THR A 176 -8.41 17.45 15.76
CA THR A 176 -8.79 16.58 16.89
C THR A 176 -7.91 15.32 17.00
N ILE A 177 -7.07 15.05 16.01
CA ILE A 177 -6.27 13.83 15.94
C ILE A 177 -5.04 13.99 16.83
N ILE A 178 -4.90 13.11 17.84
CA ILE A 178 -3.76 13.14 18.77
C ILE A 178 -2.59 12.32 18.21
N ASP A 179 -2.86 11.16 17.60
CA ASP A 179 -1.83 10.29 17.02
C ASP A 179 -1.20 10.92 15.77
N THR A 180 0.11 11.18 15.84
CA THR A 180 0.87 11.80 14.74
C THR A 180 0.87 10.95 13.47
N ASN A 181 0.89 9.62 13.55
CA ASN A 181 0.87 8.75 12.36
C ASN A 181 -0.49 8.82 11.67
N VAL A 182 -1.59 8.78 12.43
CA VAL A 182 -2.95 8.97 11.88
C VAL A 182 -3.04 10.35 11.24
N ARG A 183 -2.59 11.40 11.93
CA ARG A 183 -2.62 12.77 11.41
C ARG A 183 -1.81 12.92 10.12
N ASN A 184 -0.62 12.33 10.05
CA ASN A 184 0.22 12.33 8.85
C ASN A 184 -0.46 11.62 7.68
N ARG A 185 -1.13 10.49 7.92
CA ARG A 185 -1.89 9.80 6.89
C ARG A 185 -3.05 10.65 6.36
N VAL A 186 -3.74 11.37 7.24
CA VAL A 186 -4.79 12.31 6.84
C VAL A 186 -4.22 13.46 6.00
N TYR A 187 -3.11 14.05 6.42
CA TYR A 187 -2.42 15.07 5.62
C TYR A 187 -2.07 14.54 4.23
N TRP A 188 -1.53 13.33 4.13
CA TRP A 188 -1.24 12.71 2.83
C TRP A 188 -2.49 12.47 2.01
N ALA A 189 -3.57 11.92 2.59
CA ALA A 189 -4.80 11.68 1.84
C ALA A 189 -5.38 12.98 1.24
N ILE A 190 -5.37 14.08 2.00
CA ILE A 190 -5.78 15.38 1.49
C ILE A 190 -4.79 15.88 0.41
N GLY A 191 -3.50 15.66 0.59
CA GLY A 191 -2.45 15.97 -0.39
C GLY A 191 -2.65 15.21 -1.71
N ASP A 192 -2.91 13.91 -1.64
CA ASP A 192 -3.15 13.01 -2.77
C ASP A 192 -4.37 13.47 -3.57
N PHE A 193 -5.47 13.82 -2.90
CA PHE A 193 -6.65 14.40 -3.55
C PHE A 193 -6.30 15.66 -4.34
N TYR A 194 -5.55 16.57 -3.74
CA TYR A 194 -5.15 17.80 -4.42
C TYR A 194 -4.18 17.55 -5.56
N PHE A 195 -3.29 16.58 -5.41
CA PHE A 195 -2.33 16.19 -6.44
C PHE A 195 -3.06 15.63 -7.68
N GLU A 196 -4.00 14.71 -7.49
CA GLU A 196 -4.85 14.16 -8.55
C GLU A 196 -5.73 15.25 -9.19
N SER A 197 -6.16 16.23 -8.39
CA SER A 197 -6.86 17.43 -8.86
C SER A 197 -5.95 18.46 -9.57
N ARG A 198 -4.65 18.16 -9.73
CA ARG A 198 -3.60 19.05 -10.30
C ARG A 198 -3.43 20.38 -9.55
N GLN A 199 -3.85 20.45 -8.30
CA GLN A 199 -3.65 21.61 -7.42
C GLN A 199 -2.36 21.41 -6.62
N TYR A 200 -1.22 21.52 -7.29
CA TYR A 200 0.07 21.10 -6.74
C TYR A 200 0.53 21.94 -5.55
N GLU A 201 0.17 23.22 -5.47
CA GLU A 201 0.45 24.09 -4.32
C GLU A 201 -0.29 23.61 -3.07
N ASN A 202 -1.58 23.28 -3.22
CA ASN A 202 -2.39 22.71 -2.14
C ASN A 202 -1.86 21.34 -1.74
N ALA A 203 -1.55 20.47 -2.69
CA ALA A 203 -0.97 19.16 -2.42
C ALA A 203 0.33 19.28 -1.62
N LYS A 204 1.25 20.13 -2.10
CA LYS A 204 2.51 20.45 -1.43
C LYS A 204 2.28 20.91 0.01
N LEU A 205 1.40 21.87 0.25
CA LEU A 205 1.11 22.38 1.59
C LEU A 205 0.75 21.26 2.58
N TYR A 206 -0.08 20.31 2.16
CA TYR A 206 -0.51 19.19 3.00
C TYR A 206 0.60 18.16 3.22
N TYR A 207 1.37 17.81 2.19
CA TYR A 207 2.54 16.94 2.34
C TYR A 207 3.62 17.57 3.24
N GLU A 208 3.81 18.89 3.20
CA GLU A 208 4.73 19.59 4.09
C GLU A 208 4.32 19.51 5.56
N LYS A 209 3.02 19.63 5.85
CA LYS A 209 2.49 19.45 7.21
C LYS A 209 2.83 18.07 7.78
N ALA A 210 2.85 17.03 6.95
CA ALA A 210 3.14 15.67 7.37
C ALA A 210 4.60 15.41 7.78
N TYR A 211 5.60 16.07 7.18
CA TYR A 211 7.01 15.89 7.62
C TYR A 211 7.49 16.92 8.63
N ARG A 212 6.81 18.07 8.76
CA ARG A 212 7.16 19.13 9.72
C ARG A 212 6.85 18.72 11.16
N ASP A 213 5.97 17.75 11.39
CA ASP A 213 5.74 17.21 12.73
C ASP A 213 7.01 16.50 13.22
N SER A 214 7.57 16.99 14.33
CA SER A 214 8.84 16.54 14.91
C SER A 214 8.81 15.06 15.29
N LYS A 215 7.62 14.52 15.63
CA LYS A 215 7.40 13.11 16.00
C LYS A 215 7.24 12.19 14.79
N SER A 216 7.32 12.71 13.57
CA SER A 216 7.16 11.90 12.35
C SER A 216 8.29 10.87 12.21
N SER A 217 7.89 9.62 11.94
CA SER A 217 8.81 8.54 11.62
C SER A 217 9.70 8.88 10.41
N LYS A 218 10.87 8.25 10.32
CA LYS A 218 11.80 8.40 9.18
C LYS A 218 11.11 8.03 7.85
N ILE A 219 10.29 6.98 7.86
CA ILE A 219 9.49 6.55 6.70
C ILE A 219 8.52 7.67 6.29
N ASN A 220 7.77 8.24 7.25
CA ASN A 220 6.85 9.34 6.96
C ASN A 220 7.58 10.57 6.42
N LYS A 221 8.74 10.91 6.97
CA LYS A 221 9.57 12.00 6.43
C LYS A 221 10.01 11.70 5.00
N THR A 222 10.46 10.48 4.71
CA THR A 222 10.90 10.05 3.38
C THR A 222 9.80 10.22 2.32
N ILE A 223 8.63 9.64 2.58
CA ILE A 223 7.48 9.68 1.65
C ILE A 223 7.01 11.12 1.43
N SER A 224 6.92 11.91 2.50
CA SER A 224 6.47 13.30 2.40
C SER A 224 7.47 14.18 1.62
N TYR A 225 8.78 14.06 1.87
CA TYR A 225 9.79 14.79 1.10
C TYR A 225 9.76 14.42 -0.38
N PHE A 226 9.54 13.13 -0.70
CA PHE A 226 9.35 12.69 -2.07
C PHE A 226 8.11 13.33 -2.70
N ALA A 227 6.95 13.27 -2.04
CA ALA A 227 5.70 13.84 -2.54
C ALA A 227 5.80 15.36 -2.77
N VAL A 228 6.45 16.09 -1.85
CA VAL A 228 6.74 17.52 -2.01
C VAL A 228 7.62 17.78 -3.23
N ALA A 229 8.69 17.00 -3.41
CA ALA A 229 9.54 17.16 -4.58
C ALA A 229 8.80 16.91 -5.90
N VAL A 230 7.89 15.95 -5.93
CA VAL A 230 7.05 15.68 -7.10
C VAL A 230 6.10 16.86 -7.37
N CYS A 231 5.49 17.45 -6.34
CA CYS A 231 4.69 18.68 -6.50
C CYS A 231 5.54 19.84 -7.03
N GLU A 232 6.71 20.08 -6.43
CA GLU A 232 7.63 21.14 -6.84
C GLU A 232 8.12 20.96 -8.28
N LYS A 233 8.35 19.72 -8.73
CA LYS A 233 8.67 19.43 -10.12
C LYS A 233 7.54 19.84 -11.07
N ASN A 234 6.28 19.54 -10.72
CA ASN A 234 5.13 19.94 -11.54
C ASN A 234 4.89 21.46 -11.53
N LEU A 235 5.35 22.15 -10.49
CA LEU A 235 5.38 23.61 -10.37
C LEU A 235 6.63 24.26 -10.97
N GLU A 236 7.49 23.48 -11.62
CA GLU A 236 8.78 23.92 -12.20
C GLU A 236 9.78 24.52 -11.18
N TYR A 237 9.61 24.25 -9.89
CA TYR A 237 10.55 24.57 -8.82
C TYR A 237 11.67 23.52 -8.72
N LEU A 238 12.36 23.28 -9.84
CA LEU A 238 13.28 22.16 -10.04
C LEU A 238 14.46 22.11 -9.04
N SER A 239 14.99 23.27 -8.62
CA SER A 239 16.04 23.34 -7.59
C SER A 239 15.56 22.84 -6.22
N SER A 240 14.37 23.28 -5.81
CA SER A 240 13.75 22.89 -4.54
C SER A 240 13.38 21.41 -4.56
N ALA A 241 12.84 20.93 -5.69
CA ALA A 241 12.52 19.52 -5.89
C ALA A 241 13.75 18.63 -5.67
N LEU A 242 14.91 18.96 -6.27
CA LEU A 242 16.16 18.23 -6.05
C LEU A 242 16.62 18.26 -4.58
N LYS A 243 16.46 19.39 -3.89
CA LYS A 243 16.77 19.50 -2.46
C LYS A 243 15.90 18.56 -1.63
N ASN A 244 14.61 18.46 -1.92
CA ASN A 244 13.69 17.56 -1.24
C ASN A 244 13.94 16.08 -1.59
N LEU A 245 14.29 15.75 -2.84
CA LEU A 245 14.71 14.38 -3.20
C LEU A 245 16.00 13.93 -2.49
N LYS A 246 16.94 14.86 -2.26
CA LYS A 246 18.14 14.58 -1.45
C LYS A 246 17.77 14.25 0.00
N LYS A 247 16.85 15.01 0.60
CA LYS A 247 16.34 14.72 1.95
C LYS A 247 15.60 13.38 2.00
N ALA A 248 14.75 13.09 1.02
CA ALA A 248 14.09 11.79 0.91
C ALA A 248 15.13 10.65 0.84
N SER A 249 16.17 10.80 0.00
CA SER A 249 17.25 9.81 -0.10
C SER A 249 17.98 9.59 1.24
N PHE A 250 18.25 10.68 1.96
CA PHE A 250 18.92 10.62 3.27
C PHE A 250 18.11 9.81 4.28
N TYR A 251 16.80 10.06 4.39
CA TYR A 251 15.97 9.32 5.33
C TYR A 251 15.73 7.86 4.90
N ASN A 252 15.68 7.57 3.59
CA ASN A 252 15.48 6.22 3.06
C ASN A 252 16.68 5.28 3.24
N ASN A 253 17.88 5.81 3.50
CA ASN A 253 19.09 5.01 3.66
C ASN A 253 19.30 4.49 5.10
N ASN A 254 18.34 4.67 6.01
CA ASN A 254 18.46 4.28 7.42
C ASN A 254 17.49 3.15 7.80
N GLU A 255 17.97 2.16 8.55
CA GLU A 255 17.25 1.08 9.29
C GLU A 255 16.33 0.14 8.50
N SER A 256 15.67 0.58 7.42
CA SER A 256 14.88 -0.25 6.51
C SER A 256 14.75 0.46 5.15
N VAL A 257 15.55 0.07 4.17
CA VAL A 257 15.55 0.71 2.84
C VAL A 257 14.30 0.28 2.07
N ASP A 258 13.41 1.21 1.77
CA ASP A 258 12.33 1.01 0.81
C ASP A 258 12.94 1.11 -0.60
N LEU A 259 13.17 -0.05 -1.23
CA LEU A 259 13.75 -0.14 -2.57
C LEU A 259 12.83 0.46 -3.64
N GLU A 260 11.51 0.28 -3.53
CA GLU A 260 10.56 0.86 -4.48
C GLU A 260 10.66 2.39 -4.47
N LEU A 261 10.60 2.99 -3.27
CA LEU A 261 10.72 4.43 -3.10
C LEU A 261 12.11 4.94 -3.52
N LYS A 262 13.18 4.17 -3.26
CA LYS A 262 14.54 4.47 -3.74
C LYS A 262 14.58 4.56 -5.26
N GLY A 263 14.00 3.58 -5.96
CA GLY A 263 13.90 3.57 -7.41
C GLY A 263 13.14 4.79 -7.95
N LYS A 264 12.00 5.13 -7.32
CA LYS A 264 11.19 6.31 -7.68
C LYS A 264 11.96 7.61 -7.45
N ILE A 265 12.70 7.75 -6.35
CA ILE A 265 13.55 8.91 -6.06
C ILE A 265 14.63 9.09 -7.14
N GLU A 266 15.33 8.02 -7.53
CA GLU A 266 16.37 8.10 -8.57
C GLU A 266 15.75 8.47 -9.93
N LYS A 267 14.60 7.88 -10.29
CA LYS A 267 13.87 8.22 -11.52
C LYS A 267 13.47 9.71 -11.54
N GLU A 268 12.97 10.23 -10.43
CA GLU A 268 12.55 11.64 -10.33
C GLU A 268 13.74 12.61 -10.41
N LYS A 269 14.89 12.26 -9.81
CA LYS A 269 16.13 13.03 -10.00
C LYS A 269 16.50 13.08 -11.49
N ALA A 270 16.47 11.94 -12.18
CA ALA A 270 16.79 11.85 -13.60
C ALA A 270 15.90 12.77 -14.44
N LEU A 271 14.58 12.73 -14.21
CA LEU A 271 13.62 13.59 -14.90
C LEU A 271 13.91 15.08 -14.68
N ILE A 272 14.23 15.49 -13.45
CA ILE A 272 14.54 16.89 -13.16
C ILE A 272 15.88 17.30 -13.79
N PHE A 273 16.90 16.44 -13.75
CA PHE A 273 18.20 16.73 -14.37
C PHE A 273 18.08 16.86 -15.89
N PHE A 274 17.34 15.96 -16.53
CA PHE A 274 17.07 15.99 -17.97
C PHE A 274 16.33 17.29 -18.37
N ARG A 275 15.28 17.67 -17.62
CA ARG A 275 14.53 18.92 -17.86
C ARG A 275 15.36 20.18 -17.64
N LYS A 276 16.03 20.28 -16.49
CA LYS A 276 16.68 21.52 -16.05
C LYS A 276 18.00 21.79 -16.74
N PHE A 277 18.82 20.75 -16.90
CA PHE A 277 20.22 20.92 -17.26
C PHE A 277 20.56 20.36 -18.63
N LYS A 278 19.76 19.43 -19.19
CA LYS A 278 20.10 18.72 -20.43
C LYS A 278 21.57 18.27 -20.43
N LYS A 279 22.03 17.71 -19.30
CA LYS A 279 23.42 17.24 -19.09
C LYS A 279 23.42 15.73 -18.91
N ARG A 280 24.43 15.06 -19.48
CA ARG A 280 24.69 13.60 -19.45
C ARG A 280 24.66 12.90 -18.07
N LYS A 281 24.59 13.61 -16.93
CA LYS A 281 24.49 12.98 -15.58
C LYS A 281 23.09 12.46 -15.26
N ASP A 282 22.08 12.82 -16.04
CA ASP A 282 20.70 12.35 -15.94
C ASP A 282 20.53 10.85 -16.22
N ILE A 283 21.24 10.31 -17.22
CA ILE A 283 21.14 8.89 -17.57
C ILE A 283 21.63 7.97 -16.46
N GLU A 284 22.62 8.40 -15.66
CA GLU A 284 23.10 7.64 -14.51
C GLU A 284 21.98 7.36 -13.50
N TYR A 285 21.14 8.37 -13.24
CA TYR A 285 20.00 8.25 -12.33
C TYR A 285 18.92 7.32 -12.92
N PHE A 286 18.63 7.42 -14.22
CA PHE A 286 17.71 6.48 -14.88
C PHE A 286 18.23 5.04 -14.83
N ILE A 287 19.54 4.82 -15.03
CA ILE A 287 20.15 3.50 -14.95
C ILE A 287 20.05 2.94 -13.52
N LYS A 288 20.28 3.76 -12.49
CA LYS A 288 20.10 3.35 -11.09
C LYS A 288 18.66 2.94 -10.81
N ALA A 289 17.69 3.76 -11.21
CA ALA A 289 16.27 3.45 -11.06
C ALA A 289 15.89 2.14 -11.77
N LYS A 290 16.34 1.96 -13.02
CA LYS A 290 16.12 0.75 -13.82
C LYS A 290 16.63 -0.50 -13.10
N LYS A 291 17.85 -0.47 -12.56
CA LYS A 291 18.44 -1.61 -11.83
C LYS A 291 17.58 -1.99 -10.62
N ILE A 292 17.13 -1.00 -9.86
CA ILE A 292 16.27 -1.22 -8.69
C ILE A 292 14.92 -1.82 -9.09
N PHE A 293 14.27 -1.31 -10.14
CA PHE A 293 12.98 -1.84 -10.58
C PHE A 293 13.08 -3.25 -11.17
N ILE A 294 14.22 -3.62 -11.77
CA ILE A 294 14.51 -5.00 -12.14
C ILE A 294 14.66 -5.87 -10.89
N GLU A 295 15.44 -5.42 -9.90
CA GLU A 295 15.71 -6.15 -8.65
C GLU A 295 14.43 -6.48 -7.88
N ILE A 296 13.50 -5.51 -7.75
CA ILE A 296 12.23 -5.72 -7.04
C ILE A 296 11.11 -6.30 -7.91
N GLY A 297 11.36 -6.51 -9.21
CA GLY A 297 10.37 -7.01 -10.15
C GLY A 297 9.20 -6.05 -10.46
N ASP A 298 9.35 -4.74 -10.21
CA ASP A 298 8.34 -3.73 -10.53
C ASP A 298 8.36 -3.41 -12.04
N LYS A 299 7.65 -4.24 -12.81
CA LYS A 299 7.56 -4.10 -14.26
C LYS A 299 6.90 -2.80 -14.70
N LYS A 300 5.99 -2.23 -13.89
CA LYS A 300 5.27 -1.00 -14.24
C LYS A 300 6.21 0.20 -14.19
N GLU A 301 6.94 0.34 -13.10
CA GLU A 301 7.93 1.40 -12.96
C GLU A 301 9.15 1.17 -13.88
N LEU A 302 9.51 -0.08 -14.16
CA LEU A 302 10.52 -0.41 -15.16
C LEU A 302 10.13 0.08 -16.57
N LEU A 303 8.90 -0.18 -17.02
CA LEU A 303 8.39 0.31 -18.31
C LEU A 303 8.43 1.84 -18.38
N ALA A 304 7.94 2.52 -17.34
CA ALA A 304 7.95 3.97 -17.28
C ALA A 304 9.39 4.53 -17.31
N THR A 305 10.33 3.84 -16.66
CA THR A 305 11.75 4.24 -16.65
C THR A 305 12.39 4.03 -18.02
N LEU A 306 12.17 2.89 -18.67
CA LEU A 306 12.66 2.60 -20.02
C LEU A 306 12.09 3.57 -21.06
N PHE A 307 10.81 3.92 -20.96
CA PHE A 307 10.20 4.96 -21.80
C PHE A 307 10.97 6.28 -21.71
N ASN A 308 11.31 6.72 -20.50
CA ASN A 308 12.07 7.96 -20.31
C ASN A 308 13.53 7.83 -20.77
N ILE A 309 14.13 6.65 -20.66
CA ILE A 309 15.46 6.36 -21.23
C ILE A 309 15.43 6.45 -22.76
N CYS A 310 14.40 5.92 -23.41
CA CYS A 310 14.24 6.05 -24.87
C CYS A 310 14.14 7.53 -25.26
N ARG A 311 13.30 8.30 -24.56
CA ARG A 311 13.20 9.76 -24.79
C ARG A 311 14.53 10.49 -24.60
N TYR A 312 15.31 10.10 -23.60
CA TYR A 312 16.65 10.63 -23.39
C TYR A 312 17.55 10.33 -24.61
N TYR A 313 17.66 9.07 -25.02
CA TYR A 313 18.54 8.71 -26.13
C TYR A 313 18.09 9.29 -27.47
N LYS A 314 16.78 9.41 -27.70
CA LYS A 314 16.24 10.08 -28.87
C LYS A 314 16.61 11.56 -28.90
N TYR A 315 16.53 12.26 -27.76
CA TYR A 315 16.93 13.66 -27.64
C TYR A 315 18.43 13.89 -27.95
N TYR A 316 19.28 12.91 -27.63
CA TYR A 316 20.72 12.96 -27.91
C TYR A 316 21.12 12.21 -29.19
N GLU A 317 20.16 11.90 -30.06
CA GLU A 317 20.40 11.29 -31.38
C GLU A 317 21.22 9.99 -31.31
N ASN A 318 20.96 9.17 -30.28
CA ASN A 318 21.58 7.86 -30.11
C ASN A 318 20.56 6.75 -30.40
N ASP A 319 20.30 6.53 -31.69
CA ASP A 319 19.30 5.56 -32.16
C ASP A 319 19.63 4.13 -31.73
N LYS A 320 20.92 3.77 -31.65
CA LYS A 320 21.35 2.44 -31.19
C LYS A 320 20.86 2.14 -29.76
N GLU A 321 21.05 3.08 -28.84
CA GLU A 321 20.57 2.91 -27.46
C GLU A 321 19.06 3.07 -27.36
N TYR A 322 18.44 3.92 -28.18
CA TYR A 322 16.98 3.99 -28.29
C TYR A 322 16.39 2.61 -28.66
N ASP A 323 16.83 2.01 -29.76
CA ASP A 323 16.33 0.74 -30.28
C ASP A 323 16.51 -0.40 -29.26
N LEU A 324 17.66 -0.43 -28.59
CA LEU A 324 17.94 -1.41 -27.55
C LEU A 324 16.94 -1.32 -26.38
N ASN A 325 16.59 -0.11 -25.95
CA ASN A 325 15.64 0.08 -24.86
C ASN A 325 14.18 -0.09 -25.33
N TYR A 326 13.87 0.29 -26.58
CA TYR A 326 12.56 0.04 -27.20
C TYR A 326 12.27 -1.46 -27.28
N LYS A 327 13.24 -2.27 -27.73
CA LYS A 327 13.11 -3.74 -27.77
C LYS A 327 12.85 -4.33 -26.38
N LYS A 328 13.51 -3.82 -25.33
CA LYS A 328 13.25 -4.25 -23.94
C LYS A 328 11.83 -3.92 -23.48
N ILE A 329 11.27 -2.79 -23.90
CA ILE A 329 9.86 -2.45 -23.62
C ILE A 329 8.93 -3.48 -24.26
N LEU A 330 9.21 -3.91 -25.50
CA LEU A 330 8.43 -4.95 -26.18
C LEU A 330 8.48 -6.30 -25.46
N GLU A 331 9.63 -6.68 -24.90
CA GLU A 331 9.82 -7.95 -24.19
C GLU A 331 9.15 -8.00 -22.81
N ILE A 332 8.90 -6.85 -22.17
CA ILE A 332 8.30 -6.81 -20.83
C ILE A 332 6.80 -7.12 -20.89
N GLU A 333 6.39 -8.21 -20.23
CA GLU A 333 4.98 -8.56 -20.03
C GLU A 333 4.40 -7.91 -18.76
N VAL A 334 3.34 -7.12 -18.93
CA VAL A 334 2.58 -6.49 -17.84
C VAL A 334 1.11 -6.84 -17.92
N LYS A 335 0.46 -6.93 -16.76
CA LYS A 335 -1.00 -7.16 -16.66
C LYS A 335 -1.81 -6.01 -17.27
N ASP A 336 -1.30 -4.79 -17.17
CA ASP A 336 -1.91 -3.60 -17.77
C ASP A 336 -1.39 -3.41 -19.20
N THR A 337 -2.02 -4.11 -20.14
CA THR A 337 -1.66 -4.06 -21.56
C THR A 337 -1.92 -2.70 -22.19
N GLU A 338 -2.89 -1.95 -21.65
CA GLU A 338 -3.25 -0.62 -22.15
C GLU A 338 -2.15 0.41 -21.84
N MET A 339 -1.58 0.37 -20.63
CA MET A 339 -0.44 1.21 -20.28
C MET A 339 0.75 0.96 -21.22
N LYS A 340 1.09 -0.30 -21.49
CA LYS A 340 2.17 -0.65 -22.42
C LYS A 340 1.89 -0.11 -23.82
N LYS A 341 0.66 -0.29 -24.32
CA LYS A 341 0.24 0.24 -25.62
C LYS A 341 0.41 1.76 -25.69
N ARG A 342 -0.09 2.51 -24.70
CA ARG A 342 0.06 3.98 -24.64
C ARG A 342 1.52 4.44 -24.59
N ILE A 343 2.42 3.64 -24.02
CA ILE A 343 3.86 3.92 -24.01
C ILE A 343 4.45 3.76 -25.42
N LEU A 344 4.14 2.65 -26.10
CA LEU A 344 4.61 2.38 -27.45
C LEU A 344 4.06 3.42 -28.45
N ASP A 345 2.76 3.70 -28.41
CA ASP A 345 2.12 4.73 -29.25
C ASP A 345 2.75 6.12 -29.09
N LYS A 346 3.33 6.41 -27.91
CA LYS A 346 4.06 7.66 -27.67
C LYS A 346 5.48 7.59 -28.20
N LEU A 347 6.17 6.46 -28.08
CA LEU A 347 7.54 6.31 -28.59
C LEU A 347 7.57 6.34 -30.11
N ASP A 348 6.57 5.78 -30.77
CA ASP A 348 6.45 5.77 -32.23
C ASP A 348 6.21 7.17 -32.83
N LYS A 349 5.89 8.16 -31.98
CA LYS A 349 5.64 9.56 -32.35
C LYS A 349 6.79 10.51 -32.01
N ILE A 350 7.89 10.02 -31.44
CA ILE A 350 9.08 10.81 -31.03
C ILE A 350 10.25 10.38 -31.90
#